data_AF-A0AAD0PID7-F1
#
_entry.id   AF-A0AAD0PID7-F1
#
_cell.length_a   1.000
_cell.length_b   1.000
_cell.length_c   1.000
_cell.angle_alpha   90.00
_cell.angle_beta   90.00
_cell.angle_gamma   90.00
#
_symmetry.space_group_name_H-M   'P 1'
#
loop_
_entity.id
_entity.type
_entity.pdbx_description
1 polymer ?
#
loop_
_entity_poly.entity_id
_entity_poly.type
_entity_poly.pdbx_seq_one_letter_code
_entity_poly.pdbx_strand_id
1 'polypeptide(L)'
;MAEFIFFQKGEQIAALDKSDLQGAKMLVEQGYKKQFEEVTAPDGPQALARFADIKKEEEVAPFAWATGALFFGLIVPVLGFISWLFMR
;
A
#
# COMPACT_ATOMS: atom_id res chain seq x y z
N MET A 1 11.33 -18.82 -10.63
CA MET A 1 10.28 -17.83 -10.29
C MET A 1 10.84 -16.48 -10.63
N ALA A 2 10.11 -15.66 -11.39
CA ALA A 2 10.59 -14.36 -11.85
C ALA A 2 10.27 -13.29 -10.81
N GLU A 3 11.18 -12.35 -10.62
CA GLU A 3 10.95 -11.16 -9.80
C GLU A 3 10.48 -10.05 -10.73
N PHE A 4 9.32 -9.48 -10.44
CA PHE A 4 8.77 -8.36 -11.19
C PHE A 4 8.95 -7.06 -10.42
N ILE A 5 9.38 -6.03 -11.14
CA ILE A 5 9.43 -4.65 -10.69
C ILE A 5 8.33 -3.85 -11.38
N PHE A 6 7.79 -2.86 -10.68
CA PHE A 6 6.66 -2.08 -11.19
C PHE A 6 7.03 -0.64 -11.46
N PHE A 7 6.41 -0.07 -12.48
CA PHE A 7 6.58 1.30 -12.91
C PHE A 7 5.22 1.95 -13.07
N GLN A 8 5.02 3.13 -12.48
CA GLN A 8 3.75 3.85 -12.56
C GLN A 8 3.90 5.22 -13.22
N LYS A 9 2.92 5.56 -14.06
CA LYS A 9 2.75 6.89 -14.65
C LYS A 9 1.27 7.24 -14.66
N GLY A 10 0.85 8.09 -13.72
CA GLY A 10 -0.58 8.35 -13.50
C GLY A 10 -1.31 7.07 -13.11
N GLU A 11 -2.36 6.71 -13.85
CA GLU A 11 -3.14 5.48 -13.61
C GLU A 11 -2.55 4.24 -14.29
N GLN A 12 -1.51 4.40 -15.13
CA GLN A 12 -0.91 3.27 -15.84
C GLN A 12 0.19 2.63 -15.00
N ILE A 13 0.12 1.31 -14.85
CA ILE A 13 1.12 0.48 -14.17
C ILE A 13 1.66 -0.53 -15.17
N ALA A 14 2.99 -0.57 -15.29
CA ALA A 14 3.72 -1.56 -16.07
C ALA A 14 4.47 -2.50 -15.12
N ALA A 15 4.35 -3.80 -15.35
CA ALA A 15 5.17 -4.82 -14.70
C ALA A 15 6.27 -5.26 -15.66
N LEU A 16 7.48 -5.35 -15.16
CA LEU A 16 8.65 -5.76 -15.92
C LEU A 16 9.42 -6.80 -15.13
N ASP A 17 10.00 -7.79 -15.81
CA ASP A 17 10.93 -8.69 -15.16
C ASP A 17 12.15 -7.89 -14.70
N LYS A 18 12.63 -8.14 -13.48
CA LYS A 18 13.79 -7.46 -12.89
C LYS A 18 15.06 -7.64 -13.72
N SER A 19 15.16 -8.74 -14.47
CA SER A 19 16.26 -9.00 -15.39
C SER A 19 16.24 -8.11 -16.64
N ASP A 20 15.09 -7.51 -16.98
CA ASP A 20 14.95 -6.62 -18.13
C ASP A 20 15.37 -5.18 -17.79
N LEU A 21 16.68 -4.98 -17.70
CA LEU A 21 17.27 -3.66 -17.43
C LEU A 21 17.04 -2.66 -18.57
N GLN A 22 16.77 -3.13 -19.79
CA GLN A 22 16.57 -2.27 -20.95
C GLN A 22 15.15 -1.69 -20.97
N GLY A 23 14.14 -2.54 -20.76
CA GLY A 23 12.76 -2.09 -20.58
C GLY A 23 12.60 -1.15 -19.38
N ALA A 24 13.32 -1.41 -18.29
CA ALA A 24 13.31 -0.54 -17.10
C ALA A 24 13.83 0.87 -17.43
N LYS A 25 14.93 0.98 -18.19
CA LYS A 25 15.47 2.28 -18.61
C LYS A 25 14.50 3.03 -19.52
N MET A 26 13.89 2.34 -20.50
CA MET A 26 12.90 2.96 -21.38
C MET A 26 11.70 3.51 -20.62
N LEU A 27 11.19 2.78 -19.62
CA LEU A 27 10.07 3.25 -18.80
C LEU A 27 10.44 4.50 -17.99
N VAL A 28 11.65 4.55 -17.42
CA VAL A 28 12.14 5.74 -16.72
C VAL A 28 12.26 6.94 -17.66
N GLU A 29 12.81 6.75 -18.87
CA GLU A 29 12.91 7.81 -19.89
C GLU A 29 11.53 8.31 -20.35
N GLN A 30 10.54 7.42 -20.41
CA GLN A 30 9.15 7.76 -20.70
C GLN A 30 8.43 8.46 -19.53
N GLY A 31 9.11 8.67 -18.40
CA GLY A 31 8.60 9.37 -17.22
C GLY A 31 7.82 8.48 -16.25
N TYR A 32 7.94 7.16 -16.35
CA TYR A 32 7.42 6.27 -15.31
C TYR A 32 8.31 6.31 -14.08
N LYS A 33 7.69 6.25 -12.90
CA LYS A 33 8.38 6.15 -11.62
C LYS A 33 8.44 4.70 -11.18
N LYS A 34 9.64 4.23 -10.84
CA LYS A 34 9.82 2.90 -10.25
C LYS A 34 9.10 2.86 -8.89
N GLN A 35 8.31 1.82 -8.68
CA GLN A 35 7.67 1.53 -7.40
C GLN A 35 8.58 0.68 -6.51
N PHE A 36 8.41 0.81 -5.20
CA PHE A 36 9.28 0.14 -4.23
C PHE A 36 8.97 -1.36 -4.12
N GLU A 37 7.74 -1.74 -4.42
CA GLU A 37 7.29 -3.12 -4.33
C GLU A 37 7.95 -3.97 -5.42
N GLU A 38 8.51 -5.10 -5.00
CA GLU A 38 8.99 -6.16 -5.89
C GLU A 38 8.17 -7.41 -5.58
N VAL A 39 7.59 -8.04 -6.61
CA VAL A 39 6.69 -9.19 -6.44
C VAL A 39 7.26 -10.37 -7.20
N THR A 40 7.45 -11.48 -6.49
CA THR A 40 7.76 -12.76 -7.11
C THR A 40 6.47 -13.40 -7.62
N ALA A 41 6.37 -13.59 -8.93
CA ALA A 41 5.21 -14.16 -9.59
C ALA A 41 5.65 -15.09 -10.74
N PRO A 42 4.78 -16.02 -11.18
CA PRO A 42 5.05 -16.84 -12.35
C PRO A 42 4.91 -16.05 -13.67
N ASP A 43 4.10 -14.99 -13.70
CA ASP A 43 3.87 -14.15 -14.88
C ASP A 43 3.54 -12.69 -14.51
N GLY A 44 3.64 -11.78 -15.48
CA GLY A 44 3.37 -10.35 -15.31
C GLY A 44 1.93 -10.02 -14.89
N PRO A 45 0.88 -10.65 -15.47
CA PRO A 45 -0.51 -10.45 -15.02
C PRO A 45 -0.74 -10.79 -13.54
N GLN A 46 -0.20 -11.90 -13.05
CA GLN A 46 -0.28 -12.27 -11.63
C GLN A 46 0.53 -11.31 -10.75
N ALA A 47 1.68 -10.82 -11.25
CA ALA A 47 2.45 -9.79 -10.57
C ALA A 47 1.62 -8.50 -10.40
N LEU A 48 0.93 -8.06 -11.46
CA LEU A 48 0.05 -6.89 -11.43
C LEU A 48 -1.13 -7.07 -10.48
N ALA A 49 -1.77 -8.25 -10.46
CA ALA A 49 -2.85 -8.53 -9.54
C ALA A 49 -2.40 -8.45 -8.08
N ARG A 50 -1.24 -9.05 -7.75
CA ARG A 50 -0.65 -8.98 -6.41
C ARG A 50 -0.22 -7.56 -6.04
N PHE A 51 0.28 -6.79 -6.99
CA PHE A 51 0.61 -5.38 -6.78
C PHE A 51 -0.65 -4.55 -6.47
N ALA A 52 -1.75 -4.78 -7.18
CA ALA A 52 -3.02 -4.10 -6.93
C ALA A 52 -3.59 -4.44 -5.54
N ASP A 53 -3.50 -5.70 -5.12
CA ASP A 53 -3.88 -6.13 -3.77
C ASP A 53 -3.06 -5.40 -2.69
N ILE A 54 -1.74 -5.33 -2.85
CA ILE A 54 -0.85 -4.61 -1.92
C ILE A 54 -1.21 -3.13 -1.82
N LYS A 55 -1.44 -2.46 -2.97
CA LYS A 55 -1.81 -1.04 -2.97
C LYS A 55 -3.17 -0.78 -2.30
N LYS A 56 -4.13 -1.69 -2.46
CA LYS A 56 -5.41 -1.62 -1.76
C LYS A 56 -5.26 -1.77 -0.25
N GLU A 57 -4.40 -2.67 0.21
CA GLU A 57 -4.07 -2.80 1.63
C GLU A 57 -3.37 -1.54 2.17
N GLU A 58 -2.47 -0.94 1.38
CA GLU A 58 -1.78 0.30 1.72
C GLU A 58 -2.72 1.51 1.81
N GLU A 59 -3.76 1.60 0.98
CA GLU A 59 -4.77 2.66 1.08
C GLU A 59 -5.66 2.51 2.33
N VAL A 60 -5.97 1.27 2.73
CA VAL A 60 -6.79 1.00 3.91
C VAL A 60 -5.99 1.17 5.21
N ALA A 61 -4.68 0.93 5.19
CA ALA A 61 -3.85 1.00 6.39
C ALA A 61 -3.88 2.36 7.11
N PRO A 62 -3.69 3.53 6.45
CA PRO A 62 -3.81 4.85 7.10
C PRO A 62 -5.17 5.06 7.74
N PHE A 63 -6.25 4.59 7.09
CA PHE A 63 -7.60 4.71 7.62
C PHE A 63 -7.80 3.81 8.85
N ALA A 64 -7.27 2.58 8.85
CA ALA A 64 -7.31 1.68 10.00
C ALA A 64 -6.54 2.24 11.21
N TRP A 65 -5.38 2.87 10.97
CA TRP A 65 -4.62 3.55 12.03
C TRP A 65 -5.34 4.80 12.56
N ALA A 66 -5.91 5.62 11.67
CA ALA A 66 -6.65 6.83 12.05
C ALA A 66 -7.92 6.53 12.86
N THR A 67 -8.68 5.51 12.45
CA THR A 67 -9.91 5.08 13.13
C THR A 67 -9.63 4.50 14.51
N GLY A 68 -8.56 3.72 14.69
CA GLY A 68 -8.13 3.23 16.00
C GLY A 68 -7.84 4.36 16.99
N ALA A 69 -7.07 5.38 16.57
CA ALA A 69 -6.74 6.52 17.43
C ALA A 69 -7.99 7.34 17.83
N LEU A 70 -8.91 7.57 16.90
CA LEU A 70 -10.20 8.21 17.16
C LEU A 70 -11.06 7.41 18.15
N PHE A 71 -11.08 6.08 18.01
CA PHE A 71 -11.86 5.19 18.88
C PHE A 71 -11.37 5.23 20.34
N PHE A 72 -10.06 5.16 20.56
CA PHE A 72 -9.48 5.30 21.90
C PHE A 72 -9.66 6.71 22.49
N GLY A 73 -9.54 7.75 21.65
CA GLY A 73 -9.74 9.14 22.06
C GLY A 73 -11.13 9.46 22.60
N LEU A 74 -12.17 8.72 22.18
CA LEU A 74 -13.55 8.91 22.64
C LEU A 74 -13.90 8.04 23.86
N ILE A 75 -13.39 6.80 23.92
CA ILE A 75 -13.75 5.86 25.00
C ILE A 75 -13.10 6.25 26.33
N VAL A 76 -11.83 6.63 26.33
CA VAL A 76 -11.09 6.99 27.56
C VAL A 76 -11.78 8.13 28.34
N PRO A 77 -12.16 9.27 27.74
CA PRO A 77 -12.85 10.32 28.47
C PRO A 77 -14.25 9.91 28.92
N VAL A 78 -14.99 9.11 28.16
CA VAL A 78 -16.31 8.61 28.55
C VAL A 78 -16.20 7.68 29.76
N LEU A 79 -15.28 6.73 29.75
CA LEU A 79 -15.03 5.85 30.90
C LEU A 79 -14.55 6.64 32.11
N GLY A 80 -13.64 7.59 31.91
CA GLY A 80 -13.19 8.49 32.98
C GLY A 80 -14.34 9.29 33.59
N PHE A 81 -15.25 9.79 32.75
CA PHE A 81 -16.44 10.52 33.18
C PHE A 81 -17.44 9.63 33.93
N ILE A 82 -17.68 8.41 33.45
CA ILE A 82 -18.53 7.42 34.12
C ILE A 82 -17.93 7.04 35.48
N SER A 83 -16.65 6.71 35.55
CA SER A 83 -15.96 6.38 36.80
C SER A 83 -16.01 7.54 37.79
N TRP A 84 -15.82 8.79 37.32
CA TRP A 84 -15.96 9.98 38.15
C TRP A 84 -17.39 10.16 38.69
N LEU A 85 -18.41 9.89 37.88
CA LEU A 85 -19.82 9.91 38.30
C LEU A 85 -20.14 8.88 39.38
N PHE A 86 -19.52 7.70 39.34
CA PHE A 86 -19.70 6.65 40.34
C PHE A 86 -18.90 6.88 41.64
N MET A 87 -17.84 7.69 41.60
CA MET A 87 -17.01 8.03 42.77
C MET A 87 -17.41 9.36 43.45
N ARG A 88 -18.42 10.06 42.92
CA ARG A 88 -19.01 11.28 43.50
C ARG A 88 -20.26 10.95 44.30
#